data_AF-A0A0D0CX30-F1
#
_entry.id   AF-A0A0D0CX30-F1
#
_cell.length_a   1.000
_cell.length_b   1.000
_cell.length_c   1.000
_cell.angle_alpha   90.00
_cell.angle_beta   90.00
_cell.angle_gamma   90.00
#
_symmetry.space_group_name_H-M   'P 1'
#
loop_
_entity.id
_entity.type
_entity.pdbx_description
1 polymer ?
#
loop_
_entity_poly.entity_id
_entity_poly.type
_entity_poly.pdbx_seq_one_letter_code
_entity_poly.pdbx_strand_id
1 'polypeptide(L)'
;SATSWPTVFEVMELIVNHATPWHWDSGGCPEAYDCLLNLGNCQEVRFDIADCGASLSYMPGSVIYLTGRVLMHSIEEWGAGWERAVITHFTKDAVQNRLGVPCP
;
A
#
# COMPACT_ATOMS: atom_id res chain seq x y z
N SER A 1 21.04 14.92 11.84
CA SER A 1 19.77 15.03 12.56
C SER A 1 18.76 14.15 11.85
N ALA A 2 17.81 13.48 12.52
CA ALA A 2 16.74 12.74 11.83
C ALA A 2 15.92 13.62 10.86
N THR A 3 16.00 14.95 11.01
CA THR A 3 15.42 15.93 10.09
C THR A 3 16.16 16.09 8.75
N SER A 4 17.34 15.50 8.56
CA SER A 4 18.08 15.63 7.29
C SER A 4 17.76 14.54 6.28
N TRP A 5 17.33 13.34 6.72
CA TRP A 5 17.09 12.18 5.85
C TRP A 5 15.71 11.54 6.13
N PRO A 6 14.65 11.96 5.43
CA PRO A 6 13.29 11.42 5.61
C PRO A 6 13.17 9.93 5.25
N THR A 7 14.08 9.40 4.43
CA THR A 7 14.04 8.02 3.95
C THR A 7 14.17 6.96 5.04
N VAL A 8 14.64 7.30 6.24
CA VAL A 8 14.74 6.32 7.36
C VAL A 8 13.38 5.88 7.89
N PHE A 9 12.32 6.60 7.53
CA PHE A 9 10.94 6.29 7.91
C PHE A 9 10.15 5.62 6.78
N GLU A 10 10.75 5.54 5.59
CA GLU A 10 10.13 4.99 4.39
C GLU A 10 10.51 3.51 4.23
N VAL A 11 9.55 2.73 3.74
CA VAL A 11 9.68 1.31 3.47
C VAL A 11 9.23 1.08 2.04
N MET A 12 9.96 0.22 1.32
CA MET A 12 9.52 -0.33 0.04
C MET A 12 9.41 -1.85 0.14
N GLU A 13 8.27 -2.40 -0.27
CA GLU A 13 8.04 -3.84 -0.31
C GLU A 13 7.66 -4.29 -1.72
N LEU A 14 8.04 -5.51 -2.08
CA LEU A 14 7.64 -6.16 -3.33
C LEU A 14 6.72 -7.33 -3.00
N ILE A 15 5.46 -7.24 -3.42
CA ILE A 15 4.44 -8.27 -3.20
C ILE A 15 4.21 -9.00 -4.52
N VAL A 16 4.51 -10.29 -4.58
CA VAL A 16 4.39 -11.10 -5.80
C VAL A 16 3.38 -12.22 -5.61
N ASN A 17 2.40 -12.31 -6.51
CA ASN A 17 1.38 -13.37 -6.57
C ASN A 17 0.71 -13.66 -5.22
N HIS A 18 0.52 -12.61 -4.43
CA HIS A 18 -0.09 -12.69 -3.12
C HIS A 18 -1.46 -12.00 -3.17
N ALA A 19 -2.49 -12.75 -2.80
CA ALA A 19 -3.79 -12.20 -2.47
C ALA A 19 -3.68 -11.41 -1.17
N THR A 20 -4.31 -10.25 -1.11
CA THR A 20 -4.34 -9.42 0.09
C THR A 20 -5.80 -9.34 0.56
N PRO A 21 -6.21 -10.19 1.52
CA PRO A 21 -7.57 -10.15 2.08
C PRO A 21 -7.89 -8.79 2.71
N TRP A 22 -9.16 -8.58 3.07
CA TRP A 22 -9.58 -7.38 3.79
C TRP A 22 -8.75 -7.12 5.04
N HIS A 23 -8.14 -5.94 5.09
CA HIS A 23 -7.34 -5.50 6.21
C HIS A 23 -7.25 -3.97 6.30
N TRP A 24 -6.75 -3.50 7.44
CA TRP A 24 -6.11 -2.22 7.60
C TRP A 24 -4.62 -2.44 7.77
N ASP A 25 -3.82 -1.51 7.30
CA ASP A 25 -2.38 -1.59 7.51
C ASP A 25 -2.02 -1.44 9.00
N SER A 26 -1.09 -2.29 9.44
CA SER A 26 -0.55 -2.24 10.79
C SER A 26 0.64 -1.28 10.85
N GLY A 27 0.48 -0.17 11.57
CA GLY A 27 1.53 0.85 11.72
C GLY A 27 1.31 2.06 10.81
N GLY A 28 2.27 2.98 10.79
CA GLY A 28 2.16 4.22 10.03
C GLY A 28 1.20 5.23 10.64
N CYS A 29 1.23 6.46 10.11
CA CYS A 29 0.35 7.55 10.53
C CYS A 29 -0.97 7.49 9.77
N PRO A 30 -2.15 7.75 10.38
CA PRO A 30 -3.43 7.81 9.66
C PRO A 30 -3.44 8.75 8.45
N GLU A 31 -2.65 9.82 8.52
CA GLU A 31 -2.50 10.86 7.51
C GLU A 31 -1.49 10.50 6.42
N ALA A 32 -0.69 9.45 6.62
CA ALA A 32 0.32 9.02 5.66
C ALA A 32 -0.32 8.22 4.52
N TYR A 33 0.11 8.53 3.30
CA TYR A 33 -0.27 7.76 2.13
C TYR A 33 0.69 6.61 1.87
N ASP A 34 0.11 5.48 1.49
CA ASP A 34 0.77 4.34 0.90
C ASP A 34 0.63 4.46 -0.63
N CYS A 35 1.74 4.29 -1.34
CA CYS A 35 1.81 4.27 -2.79
C CYS A 35 1.96 2.83 -3.26
N LEU A 36 1.06 2.36 -4.11
CA LEU A 36 1.07 1.01 -4.64
C LEU A 36 1.09 1.07 -6.16
N LEU A 37 2.13 0.52 -6.77
CA LEU A 37 2.28 0.37 -8.22
C LEU A 37 2.04 -1.09 -8.61
N ASN A 38 1.00 -1.35 -9.40
CA ASN A 38 0.75 -2.68 -9.93
C ASN A 38 1.56 -2.95 -11.19
N LEU A 39 2.17 -4.12 -11.29
CA LEU A 39 3.02 -4.59 -12.38
C LEU A 39 2.67 -6.04 -12.74
N GLY A 40 3.32 -6.53 -13.80
CA GLY A 40 3.13 -7.89 -14.31
C GLY A 40 2.14 -7.95 -15.47
N ASN A 41 1.48 -9.09 -15.64
CA ASN A 41 0.56 -9.37 -16.74
C ASN A 41 -0.83 -9.82 -16.25
N CYS A 42 -1.13 -9.63 -14.97
CA CYS A 42 -2.44 -9.85 -14.39
C CYS A 42 -3.53 -9.04 -15.12
N GLN A 43 -4.72 -9.61 -15.16
CA GLN A 43 -5.90 -9.04 -15.81
C GLN A 43 -7.06 -9.00 -14.84
N GLU A 44 -7.98 -8.07 -15.07
CA GLU A 44 -9.22 -7.94 -14.30
C GLU A 44 -9.00 -7.73 -12.80
N VAL A 45 -7.84 -7.20 -12.42
CA VAL A 45 -7.52 -6.91 -11.01
C VAL A 45 -8.42 -5.79 -10.50
N ARG A 46 -9.01 -6.02 -9.33
CA ARG A 46 -9.82 -5.05 -8.61
C ARG A 46 -9.12 -4.68 -7.30
N PHE A 47 -9.11 -3.39 -7.01
CA PHE A 47 -8.72 -2.85 -5.71
C PHE A 47 -9.99 -2.38 -5.02
N ASP A 48 -10.40 -3.10 -3.98
CA ASP A 48 -11.65 -2.84 -3.29
C ASP A 48 -11.40 -2.03 -2.02
N ILE A 49 -12.24 -1.01 -1.78
CA ILE A 49 -12.16 -0.09 -0.64
C ILE A 49 -13.54 -0.05 0.02
N ALA A 50 -13.67 -0.70 1.16
CA ALA A 50 -14.97 -0.92 1.81
C ALA A 50 -15.60 0.39 2.28
N ASP A 51 -14.83 1.27 2.93
CA ASP A 51 -15.31 2.54 3.48
C ASP A 51 -15.83 3.51 2.42
N CYS A 52 -15.36 3.36 1.18
CA CYS A 52 -15.82 4.15 0.04
C CYS A 52 -16.92 3.46 -0.78
N GLY A 53 -17.25 2.19 -0.47
CA GLY A 53 -18.10 1.35 -1.33
C GLY A 53 -17.57 1.25 -2.76
N ALA A 54 -16.25 1.34 -2.94
CA ALA A 54 -15.61 1.48 -4.23
C ALA A 54 -14.85 0.22 -4.61
N SER A 55 -14.88 -0.08 -5.91
CA SER A 55 -14.05 -1.09 -6.54
C SER A 55 -13.38 -0.42 -7.72
N LEU A 56 -12.05 -0.40 -7.74
CA LEU A 56 -11.27 0.30 -8.76
C LEU A 56 -10.62 -0.71 -9.70
N SER A 57 -10.55 -0.36 -10.99
CA SER A 57 -9.74 -1.14 -11.93
C SER A 57 -8.27 -0.88 -11.62
N TYR A 58 -7.53 -1.95 -11.33
CA TYR A 58 -6.15 -1.85 -10.87
C TYR A 58 -5.21 -2.67 -11.76
N MET A 59 -5.22 -2.37 -13.05
CA MET A 59 -4.42 -3.07 -14.06
C MET A 59 -2.91 -2.80 -13.92
N PRO A 60 -2.04 -3.61 -14.55
CA PRO A 60 -0.61 -3.30 -14.63
C PRO A 60 -0.36 -1.88 -15.15
N GLY A 61 0.52 -1.15 -14.48
CA GLY A 61 0.81 0.27 -14.73
C GLY A 61 -0.04 1.24 -13.89
N SER A 62 -1.08 0.77 -13.21
CA SER A 62 -1.86 1.62 -12.30
C SER A 62 -1.10 1.92 -11.01
N VAL A 63 -1.31 3.14 -10.49
CA VAL A 63 -0.83 3.57 -9.18
C VAL A 63 -2.02 3.95 -8.30
N ILE A 64 -2.03 3.46 -7.06
CA ILE A 64 -2.98 3.87 -6.03
C ILE A 64 -2.22 4.60 -4.93
N TYR A 65 -2.75 5.75 -4.51
CA TYR A 65 -2.41 6.38 -3.25
C TYR A 65 -3.61 6.25 -2.32
N LEU A 66 -3.41 5.64 -1.16
CA LEU A 66 -4.45 5.54 -0.13
C LEU A 66 -3.84 5.64 1.26
N THR A 67 -4.67 5.92 2.27
CA THR A 67 -4.29 5.82 3.68
C THR A 67 -4.70 4.43 4.19
N GLY A 68 -3.85 3.42 4.04
CA GLY A 68 -4.19 2.02 4.31
C GLY A 68 -4.47 1.73 5.79
N ARG A 69 -4.02 2.60 6.69
CA ARG A 69 -4.39 2.58 8.11
C ARG A 69 -5.85 3.00 8.37
N VAL A 70 -6.42 3.83 7.49
CA VAL A 70 -7.77 4.39 7.64
C VAL A 70 -8.78 3.64 6.78
N LEU A 71 -8.39 3.28 5.56
CA LEU A 71 -9.28 2.69 4.56
C LEU A 71 -9.09 1.17 4.52
N MET A 72 -10.13 0.43 4.88
CA MET A 72 -10.13 -1.02 4.79
C MET A 72 -10.13 -1.43 3.32
N HIS A 73 -9.14 -2.22 2.92
CA HIS A 73 -8.92 -2.53 1.52
C HIS A 73 -8.54 -4.00 1.28
N SER A 74 -8.77 -4.46 0.06
CA SER A 74 -8.43 -5.83 -0.36
C SER A 74 -8.13 -5.93 -1.87
N ILE A 75 -7.42 -7.00 -2.20
CA ILE A 75 -7.16 -7.49 -3.55
C ILE A 75 -7.12 -9.01 -3.45
N GLU A 76 -8.29 -9.66 -3.58
CA GLU A 76 -8.41 -11.09 -3.30
C GLU A 76 -7.96 -11.96 -4.49
N GLU A 77 -8.39 -11.63 -5.71
CA GLU A 77 -8.12 -12.43 -6.90
C GLU A 77 -7.89 -11.55 -8.15
N TRP A 78 -7.26 -12.14 -9.16
CA TRP A 78 -7.18 -11.59 -10.51
C TRP A 78 -7.58 -12.66 -11.51
N GLY A 79 -8.53 -12.33 -12.40
CA GLY A 79 -9.27 -13.32 -13.19
C GLY A 79 -8.40 -14.09 -14.20
N ALA A 80 -7.44 -13.44 -14.83
CA ALA A 80 -6.52 -14.04 -15.81
C ALA A 80 -5.11 -13.42 -15.72
N GLY A 81 -4.13 -14.09 -16.35
CA GLY A 81 -2.71 -13.74 -16.24
C GLY A 81 -1.98 -14.58 -15.17
N TRP A 82 -0.64 -14.56 -15.22
CA TRP A 82 0.20 -15.44 -14.40
C TRP A 82 0.92 -14.71 -13.28
N GLU A 83 1.22 -13.43 -13.48
CA GLU A 83 2.05 -12.66 -12.58
C GLU A 83 1.41 -11.32 -12.23
N ARG A 84 1.24 -11.12 -10.93
CA ARG A 84 1.00 -9.83 -10.32
C ARG A 84 2.17 -9.50 -9.41
N ALA A 85 2.81 -8.37 -9.65
CA ALA A 85 3.85 -7.84 -8.79
C ALA A 85 3.45 -6.42 -8.36
N VAL A 86 3.54 -6.10 -7.07
CA VAL A 86 3.25 -4.76 -6.57
C VAL A 86 4.45 -4.22 -5.84
N ILE A 87 4.90 -3.04 -6.25
CA ILE A 87 5.83 -2.24 -5.46
C ILE A 87 4.98 -1.37 -4.56
N THR A 88 5.11 -1.53 -3.25
CA THR A 88 4.51 -0.64 -2.26
C THR A 88 5.58 0.28 -1.69
N HIS A 89 5.22 1.52 -1.44
CA HIS A 89 6.05 2.51 -0.76
C HIS A 89 5.20 3.20 0.30
N PHE A 90 5.63 3.12 1.55
CA PHE A 90 4.86 3.59 2.68
C PHE A 90 5.75 3.97 3.86
N THR A 91 5.16 4.49 4.93
CA THR A 91 5.91 4.87 6.14
C THR A 91 5.57 3.98 7.33
N LYS A 92 6.57 3.66 8.15
CA LYS A 92 6.35 3.00 9.46
C LYS A 92 6.68 3.97 10.58
N ASP A 93 5.73 4.10 11.51
CA ASP A 93 5.83 4.93 12.70
C ASP A 93 6.78 4.36 13.76
N ALA A 94 7.15 3.08 13.69
CA ALA A 94 8.04 2.45 14.66
C ALA A 94 9.38 3.19 14.86
N VAL A 95 10.00 3.67 13.77
CA VAL A 95 11.26 4.42 13.83
C VAL A 95 11.03 5.84 14.35
N GLN A 96 9.94 6.49 13.94
CA GLN A 96 9.54 7.82 14.41
C GLN A 96 9.28 7.81 15.93
N ASN A 97 8.47 6.85 16.38
CA ASN A 97 8.14 6.60 17.79
C ASN A 97 9.41 6.36 18.62
N ARG A 98 10.35 5.55 18.11
CA ARG A 98 11.62 5.29 18.79
C ARG A 98 12.49 6.54 18.92
N LEU A 99 12.46 7.43 17.93
CA LEU A 99 13.28 8.64 17.90
C LEU A 99 12.58 9.88 18.48
N GLY A 100 11.30 9.77 18.88
CA GLY A 100 10.49 10.90 19.35
C GLY A 100 10.25 11.95 18.26
N VAL A 101 10.27 11.53 17.00
CA VAL A 101 10.00 12.41 15.85
C VAL A 101 8.50 12.35 15.56
N PRO A 102 7.81 13.50 15.43
CA PRO A 102 6.39 13.49 15.09
C PRO A 102 6.19 12.91 13.69
N CYS A 103 5.07 12.20 13.53
CA CYS A 103 4.59 11.84 12.20
C CYS A 103 4.20 13.11 11.41
N PRO A 104 4.25 13.08 10.07
CA PRO A 104 3.80 14.17 9.21
C PRO A 104 2.37 14.64 9.50
#